data_AF-A0A0L8HID6-F1
#
_entry.id   AF-A0A0L8HID6-F1
#
_cell.length_a   1.000
_cell.length_b   1.000
_cell.length_c   1.000
_cell.angle_alpha   90.00
_cell.angle_beta   90.00
_cell.angle_gamma   90.00
#
_symmetry.space_group_name_H-M   'P 1'
#
loop_
_entity.id
_entity.type
_entity.pdbx_description
1 polymer ?
#
loop_
_entity_poly.entity_id
_entity_poly.type
_entity_poly.pdbx_seq_one_letter_code
_entity_poly.pdbx_strand_id
1 'polypeptide(L)'
;MSTATTENILNEVFGLIEKHGENEYFGEPVSIKEHMIQCAMLAEEENYSKEVILGAFFHDFGHFLQMEGKQNLMIVDGVVLGTSNHEKIAAEYLEARNFSPIICNIARHHVNAKRYLVFKNKSYYECE
;
A
#
# COMPACT_ATOMS: atom_id res chain seq x y z
N MET A 1 -16.03 16.05 18.71
CA MET A 1 -14.88 15.25 18.22
C MET A 1 -13.83 16.25 17.76
N SER A 2 -12.62 16.21 18.32
CA SER A 2 -11.52 17.09 17.88
C SER A 2 -11.18 16.71 16.45
N THR A 3 -11.41 17.60 15.49
CA THR A 3 -10.92 17.41 14.12
C THR A 3 -9.41 17.46 14.17
N ALA A 4 -8.74 16.31 13.97
CA ALA A 4 -7.30 16.30 13.77
C ALA A 4 -6.98 17.27 12.62
N THR A 5 -6.00 18.15 12.84
CA THR A 5 -5.51 19.02 11.77
C THR A 5 -4.89 18.18 10.68
N THR A 6 -4.90 18.66 9.43
CA THR A 6 -4.22 18.00 8.32
C THR A 6 -2.76 17.68 8.66
N GLU A 7 -2.08 18.59 9.37
CA GLU A 7 -0.72 18.39 9.84
C GLU A 7 -0.58 17.21 10.81
N ASN A 8 -1.49 17.05 11.77
CA ASN A 8 -1.47 15.91 12.69
C ASN A 8 -1.70 14.58 11.95
N ILE A 9 -2.59 14.57 10.96
CA ILE A 9 -2.85 13.39 10.13
C ILE A 9 -1.61 13.02 9.33
N LEU A 10 -0.95 14.00 8.70
CA LEU A 10 0.26 13.77 7.93
C LEU A 10 1.41 13.30 8.82
N ASN A 11 1.60 13.91 10.00
CA ASN A 11 2.61 13.48 10.95
C ASN A 11 2.37 12.04 11.44
N GLU A 12 1.12 11.64 11.66
CA GLU A 12 0.78 10.25 11.98
C GLU A 12 1.13 9.29 10.84
N VAL A 13 0.68 9.61 9.62
CA VAL A 13 0.86 8.76 8.43
C VAL A 13 2.34 8.60 8.11
N PHE A 14 3.08 9.71 8.00
CA PHE A 14 4.51 9.68 7.69
C PHE A 14 5.34 9.14 8.85
N GLY A 15 4.92 9.34 10.10
CA GLY A 15 5.57 8.71 11.26
C GLY A 15 5.53 7.18 11.20
N LEU A 16 4.46 6.57 10.66
CA LEU A 16 4.41 5.13 10.42
C LEU A 16 5.38 4.69 9.32
N ILE A 17 5.50 5.48 8.25
CA ILE A 17 6.44 5.21 7.14
C ILE A 17 7.89 5.34 7.64
N GLU A 18 8.21 6.33 8.46
CA GLU A 18 9.56 6.49 9.02
C GLU A 18 9.92 5.37 9.99
N LYS A 19 8.96 4.95 10.83
CA LYS A 19 9.18 3.91 11.83
C LYS A 19 9.36 2.52 11.22
N HIS A 20 8.59 2.21 10.17
CA HIS A 20 8.48 0.85 9.62
C HIS A 20 8.93 0.71 8.18
N GLY A 21 9.24 1.82 7.50
CA GLY A 21 9.49 1.85 6.07
C GLY A 21 10.71 1.06 5.61
N GLU A 22 11.71 0.92 6.47
CA GLU A 22 12.97 0.19 6.20
C GLU A 22 12.83 -1.33 6.39
N ASN A 23 11.67 -1.82 6.81
CA ASN A 23 11.45 -3.26 6.88
C ASN A 23 11.40 -3.87 5.46
N GLU A 24 11.91 -5.09 5.34
CA GLU A 24 11.94 -5.86 4.10
C GLU A 24 10.52 -6.03 3.52
N TYR A 25 10.41 -5.85 2.20
CA TYR A 25 9.19 -6.14 1.47
C TYR A 25 9.12 -7.64 1.14
N PHE A 26 8.62 -8.43 2.10
CA PHE A 26 8.23 -9.85 1.98
C PHE A 26 8.78 -10.63 0.77
N GLY A 27 10.08 -10.93 0.77
CA GLY A 27 10.72 -11.77 -0.25
C GLY A 27 11.30 -11.02 -1.46
N GLU A 28 11.18 -9.70 -1.51
CA GLU A 28 11.78 -8.83 -2.53
C GLU A 28 13.00 -8.08 -1.97
N PRO A 29 14.02 -7.79 -2.80
CA PRO A 29 15.26 -7.12 -2.37
C PRO A 29 15.09 -5.59 -2.22
N VAL A 30 13.96 -5.14 -1.67
CA VAL A 30 13.63 -3.73 -1.40
C VAL A 30 12.88 -3.62 -0.07
N SER A 31 12.94 -2.45 0.55
CA SER A 31 12.07 -2.12 1.68
C SER A 31 10.65 -1.76 1.24
N ILE A 32 9.68 -1.84 2.14
CA ILE A 32 8.28 -1.47 1.84
C ILE A 32 8.21 -0.01 1.36
N LYS A 33 8.97 0.89 1.99
CA LYS A 33 9.03 2.29 1.58
C LYS A 33 9.64 2.47 0.19
N GLU A 34 10.75 1.78 -0.11
CA GLU A 34 11.38 1.87 -1.44
C GLU A 34 10.43 1.40 -2.54
N HIS A 35 9.74 0.27 -2.33
CA HIS A 35 8.72 -0.22 -3.27
C HIS A 35 7.63 0.82 -3.53
N MET A 36 7.02 1.37 -2.47
CA MET A 36 6.00 2.41 -2.56
C MET A 36 6.50 3.68 -3.29
N ILE A 37 7.74 4.11 -3.01
CA ILE A 37 8.37 5.27 -3.67
C ILE A 37 8.59 4.99 -5.15
N GLN A 38 9.14 3.83 -5.51
CA GLN A 38 9.39 3.46 -6.91
C GLN A 38 8.08 3.43 -7.72
N CYS A 39 7.00 2.85 -7.17
CA CYS A 39 5.69 2.88 -7.81
C CYS A 39 5.18 4.31 -8.05
N ALA A 40 5.36 5.21 -7.07
CA ALA A 40 4.96 6.61 -7.19
C ALA A 40 5.80 7.37 -8.23
N MET A 41 7.12 7.16 -8.24
CA MET A 41 8.04 7.76 -9.20
C MET A 41 7.71 7.33 -10.63
N LEU A 42 7.47 6.04 -10.87
CA LEU A 42 7.05 5.55 -12.18
C LEU A 42 5.72 6.17 -12.63
N ALA A 43 4.77 6.34 -11.71
CA ALA A 43 3.52 7.02 -12.03
C ALA A 43 3.72 8.52 -12.36
N GLU A 44 4.69 9.17 -11.72
CA GLU A 44 5.07 10.56 -11.99
C GLU A 44 5.77 10.70 -13.36
N GLU A 45 6.72 9.82 -13.68
CA GLU A 45 7.43 9.79 -14.97
C GLU A 45 6.47 9.61 -16.16
N GLU A 46 5.44 8.80 -15.99
CA GLU A 46 4.37 8.58 -16.96
C GLU A 46 3.31 9.70 -16.99
N ASN A 47 3.50 10.78 -16.22
CA ASN A 47 2.63 11.96 -16.15
C ASN A 47 1.17 11.64 -15.71
N TYR A 48 0.99 10.65 -14.83
CA TYR A 48 -0.34 10.39 -14.25
C TYR A 48 -0.78 11.51 -13.29
N SER A 49 -2.06 11.51 -12.92
CA SER A 49 -2.59 12.50 -11.98
C SER A 49 -1.99 12.33 -10.58
N LYS A 50 -1.99 13.40 -9.78
CA LYS A 50 -1.54 13.37 -8.38
C LYS A 50 -2.23 12.29 -7.55
N GLU A 51 -3.50 12.03 -7.82
CA GLU A 51 -4.26 10.98 -7.11
C GLU A 51 -3.78 9.57 -7.46
N VAL A 52 -3.33 9.35 -8.71
CA VAL A 52 -2.72 8.08 -9.12
C VAL A 52 -1.33 7.94 -8.51
N ILE A 53 -0.51 9.00 -8.54
CA ILE A 53 0.82 9.01 -7.91
C ILE A 53 0.70 8.69 -6.42
N LEU A 54 -0.20 9.37 -5.70
CA LEU A 54 -0.44 9.12 -4.28
C LEU A 54 -1.09 7.76 -4.03
N GLY A 55 -1.99 7.30 -4.90
CA GLY A 55 -2.56 5.95 -4.83
C GLY A 55 -1.49 4.87 -4.94
N ALA A 56 -0.56 5.02 -5.88
CA ALA A 56 0.60 4.14 -6.04
C ALA A 56 1.53 4.22 -4.81
N PHE A 57 1.76 5.42 -4.26
CA PHE A 57 2.52 5.55 -3.03
C PHE A 57 1.86 4.83 -1.86
N PHE A 58 0.54 4.94 -1.67
CA PHE A 58 -0.15 4.42 -0.48
C PHE A 58 -0.70 3.00 -0.59
N HIS A 59 -0.57 2.31 -1.73
CA HIS A 59 -1.29 1.04 -1.96
C HIS A 59 -1.00 -0.05 -0.93
N ASP A 60 0.25 -0.13 -0.47
CA ASP A 60 0.75 -1.13 0.48
C ASP A 60 0.87 -0.63 1.93
N PHE A 61 0.32 0.55 2.24
CA PHE A 61 0.38 1.17 3.57
C PHE A 61 -0.18 0.28 4.69
N GLY A 62 -1.06 -0.68 4.34
CA GLY A 62 -1.64 -1.66 5.25
C GLY A 62 -0.61 -2.51 5.99
N HIS A 63 0.59 -2.71 5.42
CA HIS A 63 1.67 -3.44 6.07
C HIS A 63 2.21 -2.73 7.32
N PHE A 64 2.35 -1.40 7.29
CA PHE A 64 2.80 -0.63 8.46
C PHE A 64 1.79 -0.69 9.62
N LEU A 65 0.50 -0.75 9.30
CA LEU A 65 -0.56 -0.83 10.30
C LEU A 65 -0.59 -2.18 11.01
N GLN A 66 -0.15 -3.26 10.33
CA GLN A 66 0.02 -4.57 10.95
C GLN A 66 1.15 -4.58 11.97
N MET A 67 2.27 -3.91 11.65
CA MET A 67 3.45 -3.83 12.51
C MET A 67 3.19 -3.08 13.82
N GLU A 68 2.16 -2.24 13.87
CA GLU A 68 1.62 -1.65 15.11
C GLU A 68 0.74 -2.62 15.93
N GLY A 69 0.76 -3.91 15.62
CA GLY A 69 0.06 -4.97 16.36
C GLY A 69 -1.44 -5.04 16.09
N LYS A 70 -1.93 -4.43 15.00
CA LYS A 70 -3.37 -4.32 14.74
C LYS A 70 -3.96 -5.48 13.95
N GLN A 71 -3.15 -6.32 13.28
CA GLN A 71 -3.64 -7.29 12.27
C GLN A 71 -2.77 -8.56 12.16
N ASN A 72 -3.31 -9.60 11.50
CA ASN A 72 -2.63 -10.89 11.30
C ASN A 72 -1.71 -10.90 10.07
N LEU A 73 -0.59 -11.62 10.17
CA LEU A 73 0.29 -11.94 9.04
C LEU A 73 -0.37 -12.95 8.08
N MET A 74 -0.06 -12.85 6.80
CA MET A 74 -0.36 -13.84 5.79
C MET A 74 0.81 -14.82 5.73
N ILE A 75 0.56 -16.09 6.04
CA ILE A 75 1.56 -17.16 6.04
C ILE A 75 1.05 -18.29 5.15
N VAL A 76 1.85 -18.70 4.17
CA VAL A 76 1.58 -19.84 3.29
C VAL A 76 2.80 -20.75 3.31
N ASP A 77 2.59 -22.03 3.59
CA ASP A 77 3.65 -23.05 3.67
C ASP A 77 4.85 -22.65 4.56
N GLY A 78 4.59 -21.90 5.62
CA GLY A 78 5.61 -21.43 6.58
C GLY A 78 6.34 -20.15 6.16
N VAL A 79 6.03 -19.58 4.99
CA VAL A 79 6.61 -18.33 4.49
C VAL A 79 5.67 -17.17 4.76
N VAL A 80 6.21 -16.06 5.31
CA VAL A 80 5.45 -14.82 5.51
C VAL A 80 5.36 -14.07 4.18
N LEU A 81 4.14 -13.93 3.65
CA LEU A 81 3.87 -13.26 2.38
C LEU A 81 3.33 -11.84 2.54
N GLY A 82 3.21 -11.37 3.78
CA GLY A 82 2.77 -10.02 4.10
C GLY A 82 1.68 -9.95 5.15
N THR A 83 0.82 -8.96 5.03
CA THR A 83 -0.34 -8.74 5.90
C THR A 83 -1.61 -9.21 5.20
N SER A 84 -2.42 -9.98 5.92
CA SER A 84 -3.72 -10.43 5.41
C SER A 84 -4.64 -9.23 5.18
N ASN A 85 -5.19 -9.10 3.98
CA ASN A 85 -6.08 -8.00 3.56
C ASN A 85 -5.46 -6.59 3.71
N HIS A 86 -4.15 -6.44 3.50
CA HIS A 86 -3.45 -5.15 3.61
C HIS A 86 -4.09 -4.06 2.71
N GLU A 87 -4.61 -4.44 1.55
CA GLU A 87 -5.32 -3.56 0.62
C GLU A 87 -6.58 -2.94 1.25
N LYS A 88 -7.33 -3.75 2.02
CA LYS A 88 -8.53 -3.29 2.73
C LYS A 88 -8.16 -2.43 3.93
N ILE A 89 -7.14 -2.85 4.69
CA ILE A 89 -6.66 -2.14 5.89
C ILE A 89 -6.14 -0.75 5.51
N ALA A 90 -5.34 -0.65 4.45
CA ALA A 90 -4.83 0.61 3.91
C ALA A 90 -5.99 1.54 3.54
N ALA A 91 -6.91 1.06 2.71
CA ALA A 91 -8.02 1.86 2.23
C ALA A 91 -8.91 2.38 3.37
N GLU A 92 -9.31 1.53 4.32
CA GLU A 92 -10.14 1.95 5.45
C GLU A 92 -9.43 2.97 6.36
N TYR A 93 -8.12 2.81 6.56
CA TYR A 93 -7.33 3.74 7.35
C TYR A 93 -7.20 5.12 6.69
N LEU A 94 -7.02 5.17 5.37
CA LEU A 94 -6.91 6.39 4.58
C LEU A 94 -8.28 7.09 4.44
N GLU A 95 -9.35 6.33 4.21
CA GLU A 95 -10.73 6.84 4.16
C GLU A 95 -11.12 7.52 5.47
N ALA A 96 -10.80 6.90 6.62
CA ALA A 96 -11.06 7.49 7.94
C ALA A 96 -10.31 8.82 8.19
N ARG A 97 -9.29 9.13 7.37
CA ARG A 97 -8.48 10.36 7.40
C ARG A 97 -8.84 11.34 6.29
N ASN A 98 -9.92 11.10 5.56
CA ASN A 98 -10.40 11.94 4.46
C ASN A 98 -9.44 12.05 3.26
N PHE A 99 -8.64 11.02 2.99
CA PHE A 99 -7.94 10.92 1.71
C PHE A 99 -8.94 10.79 0.55
N SER A 100 -8.53 11.20 -0.66
CA SER A 100 -9.40 11.14 -1.84
C SER A 100 -9.93 9.72 -2.07
N PRO A 101 -11.21 9.55 -2.45
CA PRO A 101 -11.76 8.26 -2.84
C PRO A 101 -10.94 7.54 -3.92
N ILE A 102 -10.26 8.26 -4.82
CA ILE A 102 -9.42 7.65 -5.85
C ILE A 102 -8.20 6.97 -5.23
N ILE A 103 -7.51 7.63 -4.29
CA ILE A 103 -6.36 7.06 -3.57
C ILE A 103 -6.80 5.81 -2.81
N CYS A 104 -7.92 5.91 -2.08
CA CYS A 104 -8.46 4.80 -1.30
C CYS A 104 -8.87 3.62 -2.17
N ASN A 105 -9.47 3.87 -3.34
CA ASN A 105 -9.87 2.81 -4.28
C ASN A 105 -8.67 2.11 -4.93
N ILE A 106 -7.60 2.84 -5.25
CA ILE A 106 -6.36 2.23 -5.75
C ILE A 106 -5.80 1.27 -4.69
N ALA A 107 -5.67 1.74 -3.44
CA ALA A 107 -5.22 0.88 -2.34
C ALA A 107 -6.14 -0.33 -2.16
N ARG A 108 -7.46 -0.13 -2.12
CA ARG A 108 -8.47 -1.18 -1.89
C ARG A 108 -8.47 -2.29 -2.94
N HIS A 109 -8.17 -1.95 -4.18
CA HIS A 109 -8.41 -2.84 -5.31
C HIS A 109 -7.15 -3.35 -5.99
N HIS A 110 -5.95 -2.93 -5.59
CA HIS A 110 -4.72 -3.36 -6.26
C HIS A 110 -4.51 -4.90 -6.23
N VAL A 111 -4.90 -5.60 -5.14
CA VAL A 111 -4.91 -7.09 -5.10
C VAL A 111 -5.90 -7.68 -6.11
N ASN A 112 -7.10 -7.11 -6.22
CA ASN A 112 -8.08 -7.55 -7.21
C ASN A 112 -7.63 -7.23 -8.65
N ALA A 113 -6.94 -6.11 -8.86
CA ALA A 113 -6.33 -5.77 -10.13
C ALA A 113 -5.28 -6.83 -10.53
N LYS A 114 -4.42 -7.26 -9.60
CA LYS A 114 -3.49 -8.38 -9.81
C LYS A 114 -4.22 -9.66 -10.21
N ARG A 115 -5.28 -10.06 -9.47
CA ARG A 115 -6.09 -11.25 -9.81
C ARG A 115 -6.74 -11.15 -11.18
N TYR A 116 -7.24 -9.97 -11.54
CA TYR A 116 -7.83 -9.72 -12.85
C TYR A 116 -6.80 -9.82 -13.96
N LEU A 117 -5.60 -9.25 -13.79
CA LEU A 117 -4.53 -9.30 -14.78
C LEU A 117 -4.03 -10.73 -15.00
N VAL A 118 -3.82 -11.50 -13.93
CA VAL A 118 -3.50 -12.94 -14.01
C VAL A 118 -4.58 -13.72 -14.78
N PHE A 119 -5.86 -13.44 -14.52
CA PHE A 119 -6.96 -14.09 -15.23
C PHE A 119 -7.03 -13.67 -16.71
N LYS A 120 -6.84 -12.38 -17.00
CA LYS A 120 -7.11 -11.80 -18.32
C LYS A 120 -5.92 -11.93 -19.28
N ASN A 121 -4.70 -11.89 -18.74
CA ASN A 121 -3.47 -11.92 -19.50
C ASN A 121 -2.56 -13.05 -19.00
N LYS A 122 -2.46 -14.12 -19.79
CA LYS A 122 -1.62 -15.28 -19.47
C LYS A 122 -0.14 -14.90 -19.28
N SER A 123 0.38 -13.95 -20.08
CA SER A 123 1.78 -13.52 -19.94
C SER A 123 2.06 -12.80 -18.61
N TYR A 124 1.03 -12.24 -17.97
CA TYR A 124 1.17 -11.60 -16.66
C TYR A 124 1.36 -12.64 -15.54
N TYR A 125 0.81 -13.85 -15.70
CA TYR A 125 1.05 -14.96 -14.79
C TYR A 125 2.42 -15.61 -15.02
N GLU A 126 2.83 -15.69 -16.28
CA GLU A 126 4.04 -16.39 -16.73
C GLU A 126 5.30 -15.53 -16.70
N CYS A 127 5.25 -14.28 -16.18
CA CYS A 127 6.41 -13.40 -16.14
C CYS A 127 7.63 -14.10 -15.51
N GLU A 128 8.60 -14.44 -16.36
CA GLU A 128 9.98 -14.81 -16.01
C GLU A 128 10.79 -13.56 -15.65
#